data_AF-A0A5K1BWF2-F1
#
_entry.id   AF-A0A5K1BWF2-F1
#
_cell.length_a   1.000
_cell.length_b   1.000
_cell.length_c   1.000
_cell.angle_alpha   90.00
_cell.angle_beta   90.00
_cell.angle_gamma   90.00
#
_symmetry.space_group_name_H-M   'P 1'
#
loop_
_entity.id
_entity.type
_entity.pdbx_description
1 polymer ?
#
loop_
_entity_poly.entity_id
_entity_poly.type
_entity_poly.pdbx_seq_one_letter_code
_entity_poly.pdbx_strand_id
1 'polypeptide(L)'
;GKGMKLIGTFSATDLRGCPVSLLQSWLSLSVIEFTAKVPMGTRVGCGAETVSSPKWRPLVTCYAESSLKEVISLAVDHHVHRVWVVDKLGLLVGLVALTDMLR
;
A
#
# COMPACT_ATOMS: atom_id res chain seq x y z
N GLY A 1 -11.13 8.68 1.38
CA GLY A 1 -12.10 9.48 2.12
C GLY A 1 -12.45 10.70 1.30
N LYS A 2 -13.69 11.22 1.44
CA LYS A 2 -14.26 12.33 0.66
C LYS A 2 -14.60 11.98 -0.81
N GLY A 3 -15.15 10.79 -1.06
CA GLY A 3 -15.55 10.38 -2.41
C GLY A 3 -14.39 10.02 -3.35
N MET A 4 -13.17 9.94 -2.82
CA MET A 4 -11.97 9.62 -3.60
C MET A 4 -11.72 8.11 -3.66
N LYS A 5 -11.31 7.64 -4.84
CA LYS A 5 -10.90 6.25 -5.08
C LYS A 5 -9.53 5.97 -4.46
N LEU A 6 -9.37 4.78 -3.90
CA LEU A 6 -8.07 4.26 -3.49
C LEU A 6 -7.26 3.85 -4.72
N ILE A 7 -6.08 4.43 -4.91
CA ILE A 7 -5.24 4.20 -6.11
C ILE A 7 -3.93 3.44 -5.82
N GLY A 8 -3.49 3.40 -4.56
CA GLY A 8 -2.21 2.82 -4.19
C GLY A 8 -1.91 2.94 -2.69
N THR A 9 -0.85 2.27 -2.25
CA THR A 9 -0.29 2.41 -0.90
C THR A 9 1.17 2.85 -1.01
N PHE A 10 1.52 3.85 -0.22
CA PHE A 10 2.91 4.25 0.05
C PHE A 10 3.19 4.10 1.54
N SER A 11 4.30 3.46 1.87
CA SER A 11 4.63 3.01 3.23
C SER A 11 6.14 3.08 3.49
N ALA A 12 6.56 2.86 4.74
CA ALA A 12 7.98 2.77 5.09
C ALA A 12 8.73 1.71 4.26
N THR A 13 8.05 0.64 3.87
CA THR A 13 8.62 -0.39 3.00
C THR A 13 9.00 0.14 1.62
N ASP A 14 8.32 1.16 1.10
CA ASP A 14 8.63 1.77 -0.19
C ASP A 14 9.90 2.63 -0.14
N LEU A 15 10.30 3.08 1.04
CA LEU A 15 11.56 3.81 1.26
C LEU A 15 12.78 2.88 1.36
N ARG A 16 12.55 1.57 1.59
CA ARG A 16 13.65 0.61 1.76
C ARG A 16 14.46 0.50 0.47
N GLY A 17 15.78 0.45 0.62
CA GLY A 17 16.70 0.37 -0.52
C GLY A 17 17.03 1.71 -1.18
N CYS A 18 16.45 2.83 -0.71
CA CYS A 18 16.85 4.16 -1.13
C CYS A 18 17.82 4.75 -0.09
N PRO A 19 19.11 4.97 -0.42
CA PRO A 19 20.05 5.63 0.48
C PRO A 19 19.57 7.03 0.87
N VAL A 20 19.85 7.46 2.11
CA VAL A 20 19.38 8.76 2.63
C VAL A 20 19.83 9.94 1.76
N SER A 21 21.06 9.90 1.24
CA SER A 21 21.59 10.94 0.33
C SER A 21 20.76 11.05 -0.97
N LEU A 22 20.36 9.92 -1.54
CA LEU A 22 19.52 9.88 -2.73
C LEU A 22 18.09 10.32 -2.42
N LEU A 23 17.53 9.85 -1.30
CA LEU A 23 16.22 10.25 -0.80
C LEU A 23 16.13 11.77 -0.63
N GLN A 24 17.15 12.41 -0.05
CA GLN A 24 17.23 13.87 0.12
C GLN A 24 17.15 14.61 -1.21
N SER A 25 17.85 14.11 -2.25
CA SER A 25 17.79 14.70 -3.59
C SER A 25 16.43 14.54 -4.29
N TRP A 26 15.57 13.65 -3.78
CA TRP A 26 14.29 13.28 -4.39
C TRP A 26 13.07 13.79 -3.62
N LEU A 27 13.25 14.59 -2.56
CA LEU A 27 12.13 15.07 -1.73
C LEU A 27 11.11 15.93 -2.49
N SER A 28 11.48 16.50 -3.64
CA SER A 28 10.58 17.26 -4.51
C SER A 28 9.77 16.39 -5.48
N LEU A 29 10.07 15.10 -5.59
CA LEU A 29 9.32 14.18 -6.45
C LEU A 29 7.96 13.86 -5.85
N SER A 30 6.96 13.68 -6.70
CA SER A 30 5.72 13.05 -6.28
C SER A 30 5.96 11.61 -5.83
N VAL A 31 5.07 11.08 -4.99
CA VAL A 31 5.12 9.69 -4.52
C VAL A 31 5.08 8.69 -5.68
N ILE A 32 4.37 9.03 -6.76
CA ILE A 32 4.30 8.21 -7.98
C ILE A 32 5.68 8.14 -8.64
N GLU A 33 6.33 9.28 -8.84
CA GLU A 33 7.66 9.37 -9.45
C GLU A 33 8.73 8.70 -8.59
N PHE A 34 8.68 8.90 -7.26
CA PHE A 34 9.57 8.23 -6.33
C PHE A 34 9.45 6.70 -6.46
N THR A 35 8.22 6.19 -6.43
CA THR A 35 7.95 4.75 -6.51
C THR A 35 8.41 4.15 -7.84
N ALA A 36 8.35 4.91 -8.94
CA ALA A 36 8.86 4.49 -10.24
C ALA A 36 10.40 4.52 -10.32
N LYS A 37 11.07 5.39 -9.56
CA LYS A 37 12.54 5.50 -9.55
C LYS A 37 13.24 4.52 -8.61
N VAL A 38 12.58 4.09 -7.52
CA VAL A 38 13.16 3.08 -6.62
C VAL A 38 13.17 1.72 -7.32
N PRO A 39 14.34 1.07 -7.46
CA PRO A 39 14.44 -0.22 -8.14
C PRO A 39 13.45 -1.26 -7.57
N MET A 40 12.71 -1.94 -8.44
CA MET A 40 11.69 -2.92 -8.06
C MET A 40 12.23 -4.07 -7.20
N GLY A 41 13.54 -4.37 -7.26
CA GLY A 41 14.18 -5.48 -6.54
C GLY A 41 14.21 -5.35 -5.00
N THR A 42 13.96 -4.17 -4.44
CA THR A 42 13.82 -3.96 -2.99
C THR A 42 12.38 -4.04 -2.49
N ARG A 43 11.42 -4.26 -3.40
CA ARG A 43 9.99 -4.40 -3.11
C ARG A 43 9.65 -5.88 -2.99
N VAL A 44 9.96 -6.50 -1.84
CA VAL A 44 9.52 -7.87 -1.55
C VAL A 44 7.98 -7.93 -1.63
N GLY A 45 7.45 -8.70 -2.58
CA GLY A 45 6.01 -8.92 -2.79
C GLY A 45 5.62 -9.06 -4.27
N CYS A 46 5.58 -10.32 -4.75
CA CYS A 46 5.05 -10.83 -6.03
C CYS A 46 5.97 -10.83 -7.27
N GLY A 47 5.97 -11.99 -7.94
CA GLY A 47 6.86 -12.38 -9.02
C GLY A 47 6.49 -11.87 -10.41
N ALA A 48 7.34 -12.34 -11.34
CA ALA A 48 7.46 -12.14 -12.78
C ALA A 48 6.30 -11.46 -13.56
N GLU A 49 6.76 -10.55 -14.43
CA GLU A 49 6.36 -10.32 -15.83
C GLU A 49 5.45 -9.15 -16.25
N THR A 50 5.99 -8.46 -17.27
CA THR A 50 5.45 -7.55 -18.30
C THR A 50 5.04 -6.11 -17.97
N VAL A 51 5.30 -5.26 -18.98
CA VAL A 51 5.55 -3.82 -18.96
C VAL A 51 4.26 -2.96 -18.92
N SER A 52 4.41 -1.76 -18.35
CA SER A 52 3.55 -0.56 -18.41
C SER A 52 2.66 -0.28 -17.18
N SER A 53 2.74 0.96 -16.70
CA SER A 53 2.21 1.54 -15.45
C SER A 53 3.04 1.29 -14.17
N PRO A 54 3.16 2.30 -13.27
CA PRO A 54 3.70 2.09 -11.93
C PRO A 54 2.89 0.99 -11.25
N LYS A 55 3.48 -0.19 -11.09
CA LYS A 55 2.79 -1.35 -10.52
C LYS A 55 2.70 -1.12 -9.01
N TRP A 56 1.63 -0.45 -8.59
CA TRP A 56 1.25 -0.42 -7.19
C TRP A 56 1.11 -1.87 -6.72
N ARG A 57 1.55 -2.13 -5.50
CA ARG A 57 1.25 -3.42 -4.87
C ARG A 57 -0.27 -3.60 -4.85
N PRO A 58 -0.77 -4.85 -4.99
CA PRO A 58 -2.19 -5.13 -4.89
C PRO A 58 -2.80 -4.43 -3.67
N LEU A 59 -3.89 -3.70 -3.87
CA LEU A 59 -4.60 -3.04 -2.80
C LEU A 59 -5.29 -4.10 -1.94
N VAL A 60 -4.94 -4.14 -0.65
CA VAL A 60 -5.62 -4.99 0.32
C VAL A 60 -6.74 -4.18 0.95
N THR A 61 -7.97 -4.58 0.66
CA THR A 61 -9.18 -3.86 1.05
C THR A 61 -10.19 -4.74 1.76
N CYS A 62 -11.00 -4.15 2.64
CA CYS A 62 -12.17 -4.78 3.25
C CYS A 62 -13.38 -3.83 3.23
N TYR A 63 -14.54 -4.34 3.64
CA TYR A 63 -15.74 -3.53 3.88
C TYR A 63 -15.89 -3.20 5.36
N ALA A 64 -16.76 -2.24 5.68
CA ALA A 64 -17.04 -1.88 7.07
C ALA A 64 -17.73 -3.01 7.85
N GLU A 65 -18.44 -3.88 7.12
CA GLU A 65 -19.16 -5.04 7.65
C GLU A 65 -18.29 -6.30 7.74
N SER A 66 -17.04 -6.26 7.22
CA SER A 66 -16.10 -7.37 7.34
C SER A 66 -15.77 -7.65 8.80
N SER A 67 -15.72 -8.93 9.17
CA SER A 67 -15.39 -9.34 10.53
C SER A 67 -13.91 -9.11 10.83
N LEU A 68 -13.57 -8.85 12.10
CA LEU A 68 -12.18 -8.66 12.52
C LEU A 68 -11.28 -9.83 12.12
N LYS A 69 -11.79 -11.07 12.19
CA LYS A 69 -11.07 -12.28 11.76
C LYS A 69 -10.65 -12.19 10.29
N GLU A 70 -11.57 -11.82 9.41
CA GLU A 70 -11.29 -11.68 7.96
C GLU A 70 -10.25 -10.58 7.70
N VAL A 71 -10.36 -9.45 8.40
CA VAL A 71 -9.40 -8.33 8.23
C VAL A 71 -8.00 -8.72 8.72
N ILE A 72 -7.89 -9.46 9.83
CA ILE A 72 -6.62 -10.01 10.31
C ILE A 72 -6.03 -10.99 9.29
N SER A 73 -6.84 -11.93 8.79
CA SER A 73 -6.40 -12.89 7.76
C SER A 73 -5.91 -12.17 6.51
N LEU A 74 -6.64 -11.17 6.01
CA LEU A 74 -6.20 -10.35 4.87
C LEU A 74 -4.84 -9.69 5.13
N ALA A 75 -4.63 -9.11 6.33
CA ALA A 75 -3.37 -8.46 6.67
C ALA A 75 -2.19 -9.45 6.70
N VAL A 76 -2.40 -10.63 7.28
CA VAL A 76 -1.38 -11.70 7.38
C VAL A 76 -1.08 -12.28 6.01
N ASP A 77 -2.10 -12.71 5.27
CA ASP A 77 -1.94 -13.40 3.98
C ASP A 77 -1.26 -12.49 2.95
N HIS A 78 -1.59 -11.21 2.95
CA HIS A 78 -0.99 -10.23 2.04
C HIS A 78 0.27 -9.54 2.60
N HIS A 79 0.69 -9.87 3.82
CA HIS A 79 1.90 -9.34 4.45
C HIS A 79 1.90 -7.81 4.54
N VAL A 80 0.73 -7.23 4.86
CA VAL A 80 0.53 -5.78 4.97
C VAL A 80 0.24 -5.38 6.41
N HIS A 81 0.71 -4.20 6.78
CA HIS A 81 0.51 -3.65 8.14
C HIS A 81 -0.85 -2.96 8.31
N ARG A 82 -1.60 -2.82 7.22
CA ARG A 82 -2.84 -2.04 7.18
C ARG A 82 -3.76 -2.57 6.08
N VAL A 83 -5.05 -2.54 6.33
CA VAL A 83 -6.11 -2.88 5.38
C VAL A 83 -6.99 -1.65 5.19
N TRP A 84 -7.28 -1.31 3.93
CA TRP A 84 -8.11 -0.16 3.61
C TRP A 84 -9.59 -0.54 3.64
N VAL A 85 -10.41 0.27 4.32
CA VAL A 85 -11.86 0.08 4.31
C VAL A 85 -12.44 0.85 3.14
N VAL A 86 -13.16 0.18 2.25
CA VAL A 86 -13.81 0.77 1.08
C VAL A 86 -15.32 0.55 1.12
N ASP A 87 -16.07 1.36 0.38
CA ASP A 87 -17.49 1.12 0.15
C ASP A 87 -17.73 0.20 -1.06
N LYS A 88 -19.00 -0.08 -1.37
CA LYS A 88 -19.40 -0.91 -2.52
C LYS A 88 -19.02 -0.32 -3.89
N LEU A 89 -18.74 0.98 -3.95
CA LEU A 89 -18.28 1.68 -5.15
C LEU A 89 -16.74 1.71 -5.24
N GLY A 90 -16.04 1.14 -4.26
CA GLY A 90 -14.58 1.11 -4.18
C GLY A 90 -13.96 2.44 -3.72
N LEU A 91 -14.76 3.33 -3.13
CA LEU A 91 -14.28 4.60 -2.59
C LEU A 91 -13.72 4.37 -1.19
N LEU A 92 -12.63 5.06 -0.87
CA LEU A 92 -11.96 4.91 0.40
C LEU A 92 -12.82 5.48 1.54
N VAL A 93 -13.20 4.64 2.49
CA VAL A 93 -13.98 4.98 3.69
C VAL A 93 -13.08 5.14 4.91
N GLY A 94 -12.11 4.24 5.10
CA GLY A 94 -11.27 4.22 6.29
C GLY A 94 -10.03 3.35 6.17
N LEU A 95 -9.36 3.12 7.31
CA LEU A 95 -8.14 2.31 7.41
C LEU A 95 -8.16 1.57 8.75
N VAL A 96 -7.76 0.30 8.74
CA VAL A 96 -7.47 -0.47 9.96
C VAL A 96 -6.01 -0.90 9.92
N ALA A 97 -5.22 -0.47 10.90
CA ALA A 97 -3.84 -0.90 11.07
C ALA A 97 -3.77 -2.13 11.98
N LEU A 98 -2.70 -2.93 11.86
CA LEU A 98 -2.46 -4.04 12.78
C LEU A 98 -2.45 -3.59 14.26
N THR A 99 -1.99 -2.37 14.55
CA THR A 99 -2.02 -1.79 15.89
C THR A 99 -3.42 -1.53 16.43
N ASP A 100 -4.42 -1.41 15.56
CA ASP A 100 -5.82 -1.24 15.94
C ASP A 100 -6.46 -2.61 16.25
N MET A 101 -5.97 -3.68 15.64
CA MET A 101 -6.50 -5.06 15.78
C MET A 101 -5.97 -5.78 17.02
N LEU A 102 -4.80 -5.36 17.55
CA LEU A 102 -4.08 -6.04 18.63
C LEU A 102 -4.32 -5.43 20.02
N ARG A 103 -5.30 -4.53 20.17
CA ARG A 103 -5.66 -3.90 21.44
C ARG A 103 -6.80 -4.66 22.10
#